data_AF-A0A931H4L6-F1
#
_entry.id   AF-A0A931H4L6-F1
#
_cell.length_a   1.000
_cell.length_b   1.000
_cell.length_c   1.000
_cell.angle_alpha   90.00
_cell.angle_beta   90.00
_cell.angle_gamma   90.00
#
_symmetry.space_group_name_H-M   'P 1'
#
loop_
_entity.id
_entity.type
_entity.pdbx_description
1 polymer ?
#
loop_
_entity_poly.entity_id
_entity_poly.type
_entity_poly.pdbx_seq_one_letter_code
_entity_poly.pdbx_strand_id
1 'polypeptide(L)'
;MDWFEPLDAPAFWRVASACFLAGSAFFFGRTLRAGRIPLIEQIARVSDPDMTPAMRRYTRGLTALWSLYFAGAAALAIGWRDAGAGAGAWVWAGAILLFVGEHQLRPLFFPGKSFPGLGQQLRDTWSVWHPRRPVE
;
A
#
# COMPACT_ATOMS: atom_id res chain seq x y z
N MET A 1 24.64 30.77 18.52
CA MET A 1 23.41 31.09 17.75
C MET A 1 23.03 29.76 17.10
N ASP A 2 22.54 28.86 17.95
CA ASP A 2 22.51 27.42 17.69
C ASP A 2 21.09 27.04 17.30
N TRP A 3 20.71 27.42 16.07
CA TRP A 3 19.36 27.24 15.53
C TRP A 3 19.01 25.79 15.13
N PHE A 4 19.94 24.85 15.32
CA PHE A 4 19.75 23.44 15.03
C PHE A 4 20.06 22.63 16.28
N GLU A 5 19.11 22.54 17.20
CA GLU A 5 19.11 21.40 18.11
C GLU A 5 18.96 20.13 17.25
N PRO A 6 19.91 19.17 17.32
CA PRO A 6 19.76 17.92 16.62
C PRO A 6 18.49 17.24 17.12
N LEU A 7 17.62 16.82 16.20
CA LEU A 7 16.49 15.97 16.57
C LEU A 7 17.03 14.78 17.34
N ASP A 8 16.51 14.56 18.55
CA ASP A 8 16.81 13.35 19.31
C ASP A 8 16.59 12.13 18.39
N ALA A 9 17.49 11.14 18.42
CA ALA A 9 17.40 9.97 17.55
C ALA A 9 15.99 9.32 17.53
N PRO A 10 15.25 9.22 18.67
CA PRO A 10 13.86 8.76 18.67
C PRO A 10 12.89 9.67 17.89
N ALA A 11 13.08 10.99 17.96
CA ALA A 11 12.26 11.95 17.23
C ALA A 11 12.50 11.85 15.71
N PHE A 12 13.77 11.70 15.29
CA PHE A 12 14.11 11.48 13.89
C PHE A 12 13.41 10.24 13.32
N TRP A 13 13.50 9.08 13.99
CA TRP A 13 12.88 7.84 13.51
C TRP A 13 11.36 7.91 13.43
N ARG A 14 10.73 8.61 14.37
CA ARG A 14 9.27 8.85 14.35
C ARG A 14 8.87 9.71 13.16
N VAL A 15 9.55 10.82 12.94
CA VAL A 15 9.27 11.73 11.81
C VAL A 15 9.53 11.04 10.48
N ALA A 16 10.65 10.34 10.34
CA ALA A 16 10.99 9.59 9.13
C ALA A 16 9.91 8.54 8.81
N SER A 17 9.49 7.77 9.82
CA SER A 17 8.45 6.75 9.67
C SER A 17 7.10 7.35 9.31
N ALA A 18 6.70 8.44 9.97
CA ALA A 18 5.47 9.17 9.68
C ALA A 18 5.47 9.73 8.26
N CYS A 19 6.57 10.34 7.82
CA CYS A 19 6.74 10.84 6.46
C CYS A 19 6.63 9.72 5.42
N PHE A 20 7.24 8.56 5.68
CA PHE A 20 7.13 7.41 4.80
C PHE A 20 5.68 6.93 4.67
N LEU A 21 5.00 6.71 5.81
CA LEU A 21 3.61 6.27 5.85
C LEU A 21 2.66 7.28 5.19
N ALA A 22 2.83 8.57 5.46
CA ALA A 22 2.06 9.63 4.83
C ALA A 22 2.32 9.70 3.32
N GLY A 23 3.57 9.52 2.90
CA GLY A 23 3.96 9.42 1.49
C GLY A 23 3.28 8.24 0.79
N SER A 24 3.26 7.06 1.42
CA SER A 24 2.54 5.89 0.91
C SER A 24 1.03 6.15 0.82
N ALA A 25 0.43 6.73 1.86
CA ALA A 25 -0.98 7.09 1.88
C ALA A 25 -1.34 8.03 0.73
N PHE A 26 -0.53 9.07 0.52
CA PHE A 26 -0.67 10.01 -0.59
C PHE A 26 -0.49 9.34 -1.95
N PHE A 27 0.50 8.46 -2.08
CA PHE A 27 0.79 7.75 -3.33
C PHE A 27 -0.34 6.81 -3.74
N PHE A 28 -1.00 6.14 -2.80
CA PHE A 28 -2.22 5.36 -3.06
C PHE A 28 -3.40 6.31 -3.33
N GLY A 29 -3.61 7.30 -2.46
CA GLY A 29 -4.75 8.21 -2.50
C GLY A 29 -4.84 9.02 -3.80
N ARG A 30 -3.70 9.49 -4.34
CA ARG A 30 -3.66 10.23 -5.62
C ARG A 30 -4.20 9.41 -6.79
N THR A 31 -4.11 8.07 -6.74
CA THR A 31 -4.61 7.18 -7.80
C THR A 31 -6.13 6.98 -7.73
N LEU A 32 -6.77 7.37 -6.62
CA LEU A 32 -8.22 7.32 -6.46
C LEU A 32 -8.94 8.53 -7.08
N ARG A 33 -8.22 9.54 -7.60
CA ARG A 33 -8.86 10.70 -8.26
C ARG A 33 -9.71 10.27 -9.46
N ALA A 34 -10.76 11.02 -9.76
CA ALA A 34 -11.62 10.76 -10.92
C ALA A 34 -10.78 10.74 -12.21
N GLY A 35 -11.05 9.77 -13.10
CA GLY A 35 -10.30 9.59 -14.35
C GLY A 35 -8.92 8.91 -14.20
N ARG A 36 -8.50 8.53 -12.99
CA ARG A 36 -7.28 7.75 -12.76
C ARG A 36 -7.62 6.29 -12.46
N ILE A 37 -6.73 5.39 -12.85
CA ILE A 37 -6.79 3.97 -12.48
C ILE A 37 -6.17 3.81 -11.09
N PRO A 38 -6.86 3.22 -10.10
CA PRO A 38 -6.32 2.94 -8.76
C PRO A 38 -5.07 2.06 -8.82
N LEU A 39 -4.11 2.28 -7.92
CA LEU A 39 -2.83 1.56 -7.93
C LEU A 39 -2.99 0.03 -7.93
N ILE A 40 -3.87 -0.51 -7.08
CA ILE A 40 -4.08 -1.97 -7.02
C ILE A 40 -4.74 -2.48 -8.31
N GLU A 41 -5.59 -1.68 -8.95
CA GLU A 41 -6.12 -2.02 -10.27
C GLU A 41 -5.02 -2.05 -11.33
N GLN A 42 -4.07 -1.11 -11.32
CA GLN A 42 -2.94 -1.11 -12.26
C GLN A 42 -2.12 -2.40 -12.14
N ILE A 43 -1.84 -2.85 -10.91
CA ILE A 43 -1.10 -4.09 -10.65
C ILE A 43 -1.93 -5.30 -11.10
N ALA A 44 -3.22 -5.35 -10.74
CA ALA A 44 -4.09 -6.46 -11.10
C ALA A 44 -4.27 -6.62 -12.62
N ARG A 45 -4.29 -5.51 -13.37
CA ARG A 45 -4.41 -5.50 -14.83
C ARG A 45 -3.24 -6.14 -15.57
N VAL A 46 -2.07 -6.25 -14.93
CA VAL A 46 -0.92 -6.98 -15.52
C VAL A 46 -1.24 -8.46 -15.67
N SER A 47 -1.90 -9.03 -14.68
CA SER A 47 -2.31 -10.45 -14.67
C SER A 47 -3.67 -10.69 -15.32
N ASP A 48 -4.59 -9.72 -15.26
CA ASP A 48 -5.94 -9.82 -15.80
C ASP A 48 -6.33 -8.53 -16.55
N PRO A 49 -5.94 -8.38 -17.83
CA PRO A 49 -6.20 -7.18 -18.62
C PRO A 49 -7.70 -6.86 -18.76
N ASP A 50 -8.53 -7.90 -18.85
CA ASP A 50 -9.97 -7.85 -19.07
C ASP A 50 -10.77 -7.93 -17.75
N MET A 51 -10.23 -7.34 -16.69
CA MET A 51 -10.90 -7.24 -15.39
C MET A 51 -12.35 -6.77 -15.50
N THR A 52 -13.25 -7.55 -14.89
CA THR A 52 -14.69 -7.25 -14.83
C THR A 52 -14.94 -5.93 -14.11
N PRO A 53 -16.04 -5.22 -14.41
CA PRO A 53 -16.39 -3.96 -13.72
C PRO A 53 -16.49 -4.10 -12.20
N ALA A 54 -16.96 -5.26 -11.71
CA ALA A 54 -17.01 -5.56 -10.27
C ALA A 54 -15.62 -5.61 -9.63
N MET A 55 -14.65 -6.22 -10.32
CA MET A 55 -13.28 -6.33 -9.82
C MET A 55 -12.57 -4.97 -9.79
N ARG A 56 -12.85 -4.08 -10.77
CA ARG A 56 -12.36 -2.69 -10.75
C ARG A 56 -12.88 -1.89 -9.56
N ARG A 57 -14.17 -2.05 -9.23
CA ARG A 57 -14.76 -1.42 -8.03
C ARG A 57 -14.12 -1.95 -6.75
N TYR A 58 -13.90 -3.27 -6.69
CA TYR A 58 -13.23 -3.92 -5.57
C TYR A 58 -11.79 -3.41 -5.37
N THR A 59 -10.95 -3.40 -6.41
CA THR A 59 -9.57 -2.92 -6.32
C THR A 59 -9.49 -1.43 -6.01
N ARG A 60 -10.46 -0.63 -6.45
CA ARG A 60 -10.61 0.77 -6.05
C ARG A 60 -10.89 0.91 -4.56
N GLY A 61 -11.86 0.15 -4.03
CA GLY A 61 -12.18 0.13 -2.60
C GLY A 61 -10.99 -0.32 -1.74
N LEU A 62 -10.27 -1.35 -2.21
CA LEU A 62 -9.07 -1.84 -1.56
C LEU A 62 -7.93 -0.80 -1.59
N THR A 63 -7.76 -0.07 -2.68
CA THR A 63 -6.78 1.03 -2.76
C THR A 63 -7.12 2.13 -1.75
N ALA A 64 -8.41 2.43 -1.56
CA ALA A 64 -8.87 3.38 -0.54
C ALA A 64 -8.59 2.86 0.89
N LEU A 65 -8.85 1.58 1.15
CA LEU A 65 -8.58 0.95 2.44
C LEU A 65 -7.08 1.03 2.80
N TRP A 66 -6.20 0.69 1.86
CA TRP A 66 -4.74 0.81 2.07
C TRP A 66 -4.31 2.27 2.29
N SER A 67 -4.86 3.22 1.53
CA SER A 67 -4.57 4.64 1.71
C SER A 67 -4.97 5.12 3.11
N LEU A 68 -6.16 4.74 3.59
CA LEU A 68 -6.65 5.06 4.94
C LEU A 68 -5.81 4.40 6.03
N TYR A 69 -5.42 3.14 5.83
CA TYR A 69 -4.54 2.42 6.76
C TYR A 69 -3.22 3.16 6.96
N PHE A 70 -2.53 3.51 5.86
CA PHE A 70 -1.27 4.23 5.94
C PHE A 70 -1.43 5.64 6.54
N ALA A 71 -2.54 6.33 6.25
CA ALA A 71 -2.82 7.63 6.85
C ALA A 71 -3.04 7.53 8.37
N GLY A 72 -3.81 6.52 8.82
CA GLY A 72 -4.01 6.25 10.25
C GLY A 72 -2.70 5.87 10.95
N ALA A 73 -1.90 5.00 10.34
CA ALA A 73 -0.58 4.62 10.85
C ALA A 73 0.36 5.84 10.96
N ALA A 74 0.35 6.75 9.99
CA ALA A 74 1.13 7.99 10.04
C ALA A 74 0.68 8.89 11.20
N ALA A 75 -0.63 9.05 11.40
CA ALA A 75 -1.18 9.83 12.52
C ALA A 75 -0.78 9.24 13.88
N LEU A 76 -0.83 7.91 14.02
CA LEU A 76 -0.41 7.21 15.24
C LEU A 76 1.09 7.35 15.50
N ALA A 77 1.93 7.26 14.46
CA ALA A 77 3.39 7.43 14.59
C ALA A 77 3.78 8.83 15.10
N ILE A 78 3.00 9.86 14.73
CA ILE A 78 3.19 11.22 15.24
C ILE A 78 2.64 11.36 16.67
N GLY A 79 1.42 10.88 16.90
CA GLY A 79 0.68 11.07 18.17
C GLY A 79 1.22 10.25 19.34
N TRP A 80 1.82 9.08 19.09
CA TRP A 80 2.30 8.19 20.13
C TRP A 80 3.80 8.41 20.40
N ARG A 81 4.10 9.30 21.36
CA ARG A 81 5.48 9.69 21.72
C ARG A 81 6.30 8.58 22.38
N ASP A 82 5.66 7.76 23.21
CA ASP A 82 6.31 6.69 24.00
C ASP A 82 6.22 5.32 23.32
N ALA A 83 5.76 5.28 22.08
CA ALA A 83 5.73 4.06 21.29
C ALA A 83 7.17 3.71 20.93
N GLY A 84 7.80 2.85 21.73
CA GLY A 84 9.11 2.29 21.42
C GLY A 84 9.10 1.48 20.12
N ALA A 85 10.16 0.71 19.87
CA ALA A 85 10.30 -0.11 18.66
C ALA A 85 9.08 -1.01 18.32
N GLY A 86 8.20 -1.30 19.29
CA GLY A 86 6.97 -2.05 19.10
C GLY A 86 5.89 -1.37 18.23
N ALA A 87 5.89 -0.04 18.06
CA ALA A 87 4.92 0.62 17.18
C ALA A 87 5.06 0.19 15.72
N GLY A 88 6.31 0.02 15.25
CA GLY A 88 6.57 -0.51 13.91
C GLY A 88 5.99 -1.92 13.74
N ALA A 89 6.11 -2.76 14.77
CA ALA A 89 5.56 -4.12 14.75
C ALA A 89 4.04 -4.13 14.59
N TRP A 90 3.32 -3.19 15.22
CA TRP A 90 1.87 -3.05 15.04
C TRP A 90 1.48 -2.62 13.62
N VAL A 91 2.24 -1.71 13.01
CA VAL A 91 2.03 -1.30 11.61
C VAL A 91 2.30 -2.47 10.66
N TRP A 92 3.30 -3.30 10.94
CA TRP A 92 3.53 -4.51 10.14
C TRP A 92 2.44 -5.56 10.36
N ALA A 93 2.04 -5.79 11.61
CA ALA A 93 0.98 -6.75 11.94
C ALA A 93 -0.36 -6.36 11.29
N GLY A 94 -0.74 -5.09 11.33
CA GLY A 94 -1.96 -4.59 10.68
C GLY A 94 -1.89 -4.71 9.16
N ALA A 95 -0.72 -4.47 8.55
CA ALA A 95 -0.53 -4.64 7.12
C ALA A 95 -0.63 -6.12 6.70
N ILE A 96 -0.02 -7.02 7.48
CA ILE A 96 -0.14 -8.47 7.27
C ILE A 96 -1.59 -8.91 7.42
N LEU A 97 -2.30 -8.45 8.44
CA LEU A 97 -3.70 -8.78 8.66
C LEU A 97 -4.59 -8.31 7.50
N LEU A 98 -4.39 -7.08 7.02
CA LEU A 98 -5.08 -6.54 5.84
C LEU A 98 -4.80 -7.39 4.60
N PHE A 99 -3.54 -7.76 4.38
CA PHE A 99 -3.12 -8.56 3.23
C PHE A 99 -3.69 -9.99 3.28
N VAL A 100 -3.58 -10.66 4.43
CA VAL A 100 -4.13 -12.01 4.63
C VAL A 100 -5.66 -11.98 4.57
N GLY A 101 -6.30 -11.03 5.23
CA GLY A 101 -7.74 -10.84 5.18
C GLY A 101 -8.23 -10.63 3.76
N GLU A 102 -7.55 -9.80 2.98
CA GLU A 102 -7.82 -9.62 1.56
C GLU A 102 -7.65 -10.93 0.77
N HIS A 103 -6.56 -11.67 0.99
CA HIS A 103 -6.29 -12.93 0.30
C HIS A 103 -7.37 -13.98 0.58
N GLN A 104 -7.90 -14.03 1.80
CA GLN A 104 -8.95 -14.97 2.20
C GLN A 104 -10.34 -14.53 1.74
N LEU A 105 -10.60 -13.22 1.63
CA LEU A 105 -11.87 -12.69 1.13
C LEU A 105 -11.98 -12.78 -0.40
N ARG A 106 -10.87 -12.73 -1.13
CA ARG A 106 -10.84 -12.81 -2.60
C ARG A 106 -11.57 -14.03 -3.19
N PRO A 107 -11.33 -15.27 -2.72
CA PRO A 107 -12.07 -16.46 -3.17
C PRO A 107 -13.57 -16.40 -2.89
N LEU A 108 -13.98 -15.72 -1.82
CA LEU A 108 -15.39 -15.57 -1.44
C LEU A 108 -16.12 -14.55 -2.34
N PHE A 109 -15.46 -13.44 -2.70
CA PHE A 109 -16.06 -12.42 -3.58
C PHE A 109 -16.01 -12.79 -5.07
N PHE A 110 -15.03 -13.60 -5.50
CA PHE A 110 -14.86 -14.02 -6.89
C PHE A 110 -14.65 -15.53 -7.00
N PRO A 111 -15.66 -16.35 -6.65
CA PRO A 111 -15.57 -17.79 -6.79
C PRO A 111 -15.33 -18.16 -8.26
N GLY A 112 -14.26 -18.92 -8.55
CA GLY A 112 -13.94 -19.42 -9.88
C GLY A 112 -12.83 -18.69 -10.65
N LYS A 113 -12.20 -17.64 -10.10
CA LYS A 113 -10.97 -17.06 -10.66
C LYS A 113 -9.72 -17.56 -9.91
N SER A 114 -8.78 -18.13 -10.66
CA SER A 114 -7.45 -18.48 -10.14
C SER A 114 -6.65 -17.19 -9.96
N PHE A 115 -6.43 -16.77 -8.72
CA PHE A 115 -5.57 -15.63 -8.44
C PHE A 115 -4.09 -16.02 -8.60
N PRO A 116 -3.27 -15.11 -9.14
CA PRO A 116 -1.82 -15.32 -9.22
C PRO A 116 -1.24 -15.59 -7.82
N GLY A 117 -0.35 -16.59 -7.70
CA GLY A 117 0.38 -16.82 -6.46
C GLY A 117 1.31 -15.64 -6.11
N LEU A 118 1.76 -15.54 -4.86
CA LEU A 118 2.61 -14.44 -4.37
C LEU A 118 3.85 -14.17 -5.25
N GLY A 119 4.46 -15.23 -5.80
CA GLY A 119 5.60 -15.11 -6.72
C GLY A 119 5.23 -14.48 -8.07
N GLN A 120 4.03 -14.75 -8.58
CA GLN A 120 3.52 -14.11 -9.79
C GLN A 120 3.18 -12.64 -9.51
N GLN A 121 2.59 -12.33 -8.35
CA GLN A 121 2.29 -10.97 -7.92
C GLN A 121 3.55 -10.09 -7.75
N LEU A 122 4.64 -10.66 -7.25
CA LEU A 122 5.97 -10.02 -7.19
C LEU A 122 6.51 -9.72 -8.60
N ARG A 123 6.42 -10.69 -9.52
CA ARG A 123 6.86 -10.52 -10.92
C ARG A 123 6.05 -9.45 -11.65
N ASP A 124 4.74 -9.43 -11.44
CA ASP A 124 3.85 -8.46 -12.06
C ASP A 124 4.14 -7.05 -11.55
N THR A 125 4.33 -6.91 -10.24
CA THR A 125 4.77 -5.65 -9.63
C THR A 125 6.07 -5.18 -10.29
N TRP A 126 7.06 -6.06 -10.43
CA TRP A 126 8.34 -5.73 -11.09
C TRP A 126 8.16 -5.26 -12.54
N SER A 127 7.26 -5.87 -13.29
CA SER A 127 7.02 -5.55 -14.70
C SER A 127 6.39 -4.17 -14.93
N VAL A 128 5.59 -3.67 -13.97
CA VAL A 128 5.03 -2.30 -14.02
C VAL A 128 6.15 -1.25 -13.99
N TRP A 129 7.21 -1.52 -13.23
CA TRP A 129 8.32 -0.57 -13.06
C TRP A 129 9.44 -0.76 -14.09
N HIS A 130 9.50 -1.92 -14.74
CA HIS A 130 10.47 -2.21 -15.81
C HIS A 130 9.77 -2.70 -17.09
N PRO A 131 9.18 -1.78 -17.89
CA PRO A 131 8.66 -2.13 -19.19
C PRO A 131 9.79 -2.69 -20.05
N ARG A 132 9.64 -3.92 -20.58
CA ARG A 132 10.59 -4.45 -21.56
C ARG A 132 10.54 -3.53 -22.77
N ARG A 133 11.66 -2.89 -23.13
CA ARG A 133 11.76 -2.14 -24.39
C ARG A 133 11.52 -3.13 -25.54
N PRO A 134 10.71 -2.79 -26.56
CA PRO A 134 10.66 -3.59 -27.77
C PRO A 134 12.07 -3.70 -28.33
N VAL A 135 12.51 -4.92 -28.62
CA VAL A 135 13.72 -5.15 -29.40
C VAL A 135 13.30 -4.91 -30.86
N GLU A 136 13.75 -3.80 -31.42
CA GLU A 136 13.72 -3.54 -32.87
C GLU A 136 14.70 -4.46 -33.61
#